data_AF-A0A183EV64-F1
#
_entry.id   AF-A0A183EV64-F1
#
_cell.length_a   1.000
_cell.length_b   1.000
_cell.length_c   1.000
_cell.angle_alpha   90.00
_cell.angle_beta   90.00
_cell.angle_gamma   90.00
#
_symmetry.space_group_name_H-M   'P 1'
#
loop_
_entity.id
_entity.type
_entity.pdbx_description
1 polymer ?
#
loop_
_entity_poly.entity_id
_entity_poly.type
_entity_poly.pdbx_seq_one_letter_code
_entity_poly.pdbx_strand_id
1 'polypeptide(L)'
;MLDPLVEYQKFAGDQPPGGLAVAATPQFVVLTFDDAINGQSEPIYRELLETYNFRNSNGCPIQATIFVSHEWTNYDAVERFYRQGHEIASNSIT
;
A
#
# COMPACT_ATOMS: atom_id res chain seq x y z
N MET A 1 -15.24 -20.04 -22.87
CA MET A 1 -15.26 -18.57 -22.76
C MET A 1 -15.96 -18.28 -21.44
N LEU A 2 -15.20 -17.87 -20.41
CA LEU A 2 -15.79 -17.57 -19.10
C LEU A 2 -16.46 -16.19 -19.17
N ASP A 3 -17.61 -16.05 -18.52
CA ASP A 3 -18.42 -14.83 -18.49
C ASP A 3 -17.67 -13.72 -17.72
N PRO A 4 -17.34 -12.57 -18.35
CA PRO A 4 -16.61 -11.48 -17.72
C PRO A 4 -17.36 -10.86 -16.52
N LEU A 5 -18.67 -11.06 -16.37
CA LEU A 5 -19.41 -10.55 -15.21
C LEU A 5 -19.10 -11.29 -13.90
N VAL A 6 -18.61 -12.54 -13.98
CA VAL A 6 -18.26 -13.34 -12.79
C VAL A 6 -16.92 -12.89 -12.19
N GLU A 7 -16.01 -12.30 -12.99
CA GLU A 7 -14.69 -11.87 -12.52
C GLU A 7 -14.76 -10.65 -11.58
N TYR A 8 -15.77 -9.78 -11.78
CA TYR A 8 -15.95 -8.57 -10.98
C TYR A 8 -16.70 -8.79 -9.66
N GLN A 9 -17.33 -9.95 -9.46
CA GLN A 9 -18.13 -10.23 -8.27
C GLN A 9 -17.43 -11.25 -7.37
N LYS A 10 -16.52 -10.76 -6.51
CA LYS A 10 -15.96 -11.57 -5.42
C LYS A 10 -16.92 -11.57 -4.24
N PHE A 11 -17.44 -12.75 -3.89
CA PHE A 11 -18.25 -12.94 -2.70
C PHE A 11 -17.37 -13.08 -1.45
N ALA A 12 -17.86 -12.62 -0.30
CA ALA A 12 -17.20 -12.81 0.98
C ALA A 12 -17.01 -14.32 1.27
N GLY A 13 -15.79 -14.71 1.64
CA GLY A 13 -15.43 -16.10 1.94
C GLY A 13 -14.02 -16.18 2.52
N ASP A 14 -13.71 -17.30 3.17
CA ASP A 14 -12.42 -17.59 3.79
C ASP A 14 -11.45 -18.35 2.87
N GLN A 15 -11.88 -18.68 1.66
CA GLN A 15 -11.09 -19.40 0.68
C GLN A 15 -10.20 -18.44 -0.12
N PRO A 16 -8.92 -18.79 -0.36
CA PRO A 16 -8.06 -18.02 -1.25
C PRO A 16 -8.71 -17.79 -2.62
N PRO A 17 -8.62 -16.57 -3.17
CA PRO A 17 -9.15 -16.29 -4.49
C PRO A 17 -8.49 -17.19 -5.55
N GLY A 18 -9.25 -17.55 -6.59
CA GLY A 18 -8.77 -18.44 -7.65
C GLY A 18 -8.65 -19.92 -7.25
N GLY A 19 -9.11 -20.32 -6.05
CA GLY A 19 -9.10 -21.71 -5.60
C GLY A 19 -7.71 -22.25 -5.27
N LEU A 20 -6.77 -21.36 -4.93
CA LEU A 20 -5.41 -21.73 -4.54
C LEU A 20 -5.40 -22.48 -3.20
N ALA A 21 -4.51 -23.46 -3.07
CA ALA A 21 -4.21 -24.06 -1.77
C ALA A 21 -3.56 -23.00 -0.86
N VAL A 22 -3.87 -23.03 0.44
CA VAL A 22 -3.32 -22.08 1.42
C VAL A 22 -1.79 -22.05 1.38
N ALA A 23 -1.14 -23.22 1.31
CA ALA A 23 0.31 -23.33 1.25
C ALA A 23 0.95 -22.75 -0.03
N ALA A 24 0.16 -22.55 -1.09
CA ALA A 24 0.60 -21.95 -2.35
C ALA A 24 0.18 -20.48 -2.50
N THR A 25 -0.57 -19.93 -1.53
CA THR A 25 -1.07 -18.56 -1.58
C THR A 25 -0.05 -17.61 -0.95
N PRO A 26 0.43 -16.57 -1.66
CA PRO A 26 1.30 -15.56 -1.06
C PRO A 26 0.59 -14.83 0.08
N GLN A 27 1.27 -14.71 1.23
CA GLN A 27 0.78 -13.87 2.32
C GLN A 27 1.14 -12.41 2.01
N PHE A 28 0.12 -11.58 1.80
CA PHE A 28 0.31 -10.13 1.73
C PHE A 28 0.29 -9.51 3.13
N VAL A 29 1.15 -8.51 3.35
CA VAL A 29 1.08 -7.61 4.50
C VAL A 29 0.91 -6.21 3.93
N VAL A 30 -0.19 -5.54 4.29
CA VAL A 30 -0.47 -4.18 3.85
C VAL A 30 -0.03 -3.25 4.97
N LEU A 31 1.08 -2.54 4.75
CA LEU A 31 1.56 -1.52 5.68
C LEU A 31 0.89 -0.20 5.33
N THR A 32 0.16 0.36 6.29
CA THR A 32 -0.52 1.65 6.13
C THR A 32 0.04 2.69 7.09
N PHE A 33 0.06 3.93 6.62
CA PHE A 33 0.27 5.12 7.44
C PHE A 33 -0.92 6.04 7.24
N ASP A 34 -1.46 6.55 8.35
CA ASP A 34 -2.59 7.47 8.33
C ASP A 34 -2.11 8.88 8.72
N ASP A 35 -2.91 9.87 8.35
CA ASP A 35 -2.74 11.31 8.64
C ASP A 35 -1.65 12.01 7.80
N ALA A 36 -1.11 13.11 8.33
CA ALA A 36 -0.32 14.06 7.57
C ALA A 36 1.13 13.61 7.33
N ILE A 37 1.61 13.78 6.09
CA ILE A 37 3.05 13.70 5.79
C ILE A 37 3.68 15.06 6.04
N ASN A 38 4.55 15.19 7.03
CA ASN A 38 5.14 16.47 7.41
C ASN A 38 6.56 16.31 7.95
N GLY A 39 7.16 17.39 8.47
CA GLY A 39 8.54 17.37 8.99
C GLY A 39 8.78 16.43 10.16
N GLN A 40 7.75 15.87 10.80
CA GLN A 40 7.87 14.86 11.85
C GLN A 40 7.74 13.43 11.30
N SER A 41 6.76 13.19 10.43
CA SER A 41 6.46 11.85 9.91
C SER A 41 7.34 11.45 8.73
N GLU A 42 7.65 12.38 7.82
CA GLU A 42 8.45 12.10 6.62
C GLU A 42 9.82 11.46 6.95
N PRO A 43 10.62 11.95 7.93
CA PRO A 43 11.91 11.33 8.25
C PRO A 43 11.79 9.85 8.64
N ILE A 44 10.74 9.49 9.38
CA ILE A 44 10.48 8.12 9.83
C ILE A 44 10.11 7.23 8.64
N TYR A 45 9.24 7.73 7.75
CA TYR A 45 8.84 6.99 6.55
C TYR A 45 10.04 6.76 5.64
N ARG A 46 10.89 7.77 5.47
CA ARG A 46 12.12 7.65 4.66
C ARG A 46 13.12 6.68 5.27
N GLU A 47 13.28 6.67 6.59
CA GLU A 47 14.13 5.68 7.25
C GLU A 47 13.65 4.26 6.94
N LEU A 48 12.35 4.01 7.08
CA LEU A 48 11.78 2.69 6.86
C LEU A 48 11.77 2.26 5.39
N LEU A 49 11.31 3.15 4.51
CA LEU A 49 10.98 2.82 3.11
C LEU A 49 12.13 3.08 2.14
N GLU A 50 13.06 3.97 2.47
CA GLU A 50 14.22 4.29 1.61
C GLU A 50 15.53 3.75 2.21
N THR A 51 15.81 4.06 3.48
CA THR A 51 17.13 3.82 4.09
C THR A 51 17.37 2.34 4.38
N TYR A 52 16.41 1.64 5.00
CA TYR A 52 16.58 0.22 5.34
C TYR A 52 16.52 -0.71 4.11
N ASN A 53 16.03 -0.23 2.96
CA ASN A 53 16.02 -0.96 1.68
C ASN A 53 15.44 -2.38 1.80
N PHE A 54 14.36 -2.53 2.57
CA PHE A 54 13.64 -3.80 2.69
C PHE A 54 13.07 -4.24 1.34
N ARG A 55 13.20 -5.54 1.05
CA ARG A 55 12.79 -6.13 -0.23
C ARG A 55 11.92 -7.35 -0.02
N ASN A 56 10.93 -7.50 -0.89
CA ASN A 56 10.15 -8.72 -1.02
C ASN A 56 11.01 -9.85 -1.60
N SER A 57 10.54 -11.09 -1.48
CA SER A 57 11.24 -12.28 -2.04
C SER A 57 11.45 -12.22 -3.56
N ASN A 58 10.66 -11.39 -4.27
CA ASN A 58 10.82 -11.12 -5.70
C ASN A 58 11.89 -10.04 -6.00
N GLY A 59 12.56 -9.50 -4.99
CA GLY A 59 13.60 -8.49 -5.14
C GLY A 59 13.10 -7.04 -5.27
N CYS A 60 11.79 -6.81 -5.40
CA CYS A 60 11.22 -5.47 -5.42
C CYS A 60 11.29 -4.82 -4.02
N PRO A 61 11.48 -3.50 -3.91
CA PRO A 61 11.32 -2.79 -2.64
C PRO A 61 9.93 -3.03 -2.05
N ILE A 62 9.82 -3.07 -0.72
CA ILE A 62 8.51 -3.04 -0.06
C ILE A 62 7.78 -1.73 -0.41
N GLN A 63 6.45 -1.80 -0.41
CA GLN A 63 5.59 -0.64 -0.68
C GLN A 63 4.63 -0.46 0.49
N ALA A 64 4.22 0.78 0.74
CA ALA A 64 3.21 1.13 1.72
C ALA A 64 2.05 1.87 1.04
N THR A 65 0.91 1.91 1.73
CA THR A 65 -0.22 2.77 1.38
C THR A 65 -0.29 3.90 2.41
N ILE A 66 -0.28 5.14 1.95
CA ILE A 66 -0.34 6.32 2.81
C ILE A 66 -1.71 6.96 2.64
N PHE A 67 -2.53 6.89 3.68
CA PHE A 67 -3.83 7.53 3.78
C PHE A 67 -3.63 8.97 4.29
N VAL A 68 -3.57 9.92 3.35
CA VAL A 68 -3.17 11.31 3.61
C VAL A 68 -4.37 12.17 4.01
N SER A 69 -4.30 12.79 5.18
CA SER A 69 -5.20 13.90 5.56
C SER A 69 -4.66 15.24 5.06
N HIS A 70 -5.54 16.19 4.71
CA HIS A 70 -5.10 17.46 4.13
C HIS A 70 -4.32 18.35 5.11
N GLU A 71 -4.81 18.51 6.34
CA GLU A 71 -4.22 19.45 7.30
C GLU A 71 -2.76 19.07 7.61
N TRP A 72 -1.86 20.04 7.56
CA TRP A 72 -0.43 19.89 7.82
C TRP A 72 0.37 19.03 6.82
N THR A 73 -0.22 18.57 5.72
CA THR A 73 0.50 17.76 4.73
C THR A 73 1.43 18.59 3.83
N ASN A 74 2.67 18.14 3.74
CA ASN A 74 3.64 18.52 2.72
C ASN A 74 3.43 17.70 1.44
N TYR A 75 2.81 18.30 0.43
CA TYR A 75 2.49 17.62 -0.82
C TYR A 75 3.72 17.32 -1.71
N ASP A 76 4.86 17.98 -1.50
CA ASP A 76 6.10 17.62 -2.18
C ASP A 76 6.60 16.24 -1.70
N ALA A 77 6.44 15.96 -0.41
CA ALA A 77 6.74 14.65 0.17
C ALA A 77 5.75 13.58 -0.33
N VAL A 78 4.47 13.93 -0.47
CA VAL A 78 3.47 13.04 -1.09
C VAL A 78 3.89 12.67 -2.51
N GLU A 79 4.26 13.65 -3.34
CA GLU A 79 4.70 13.40 -4.72
C GLU A 79 5.95 12.51 -4.75
N ARG A 80 6.90 12.72 -3.84
CA ARG A 80 8.09 11.89 -3.70
C ARG A 80 7.72 10.43 -3.47
N PHE A 81 6.89 10.14 -2.47
CA PHE A 81 6.51 8.77 -2.14
C PHE A 81 5.70 8.12 -3.27
N TYR A 82 4.82 8.87 -3.92
CA TYR A 82 4.12 8.42 -5.13
C TYR A 82 5.10 8.01 -6.25
N ARG A 83 6.09 8.87 -6.55
CA ARG A 83 7.12 8.59 -7.58
C ARG A 83 7.98 7.37 -7.25
N GLN A 84 8.07 6.98 -5.98
CA GLN A 84 8.78 5.78 -5.53
C GLN A 84 7.94 4.49 -5.59
N GLY A 85 6.66 4.60 -5.95
CA GLY A 85 5.77 3.46 -6.14
C GLY A 85 4.84 3.17 -4.96
N HIS A 86 4.85 4.01 -3.92
CA HIS A 86 3.91 3.89 -2.81
C HIS A 86 2.50 4.34 -3.24
N GLU A 87 1.48 3.73 -2.65
CA GLU A 87 0.10 4.11 -2.88
C GLU A 87 -0.24 5.34 -2.04
N ILE A 88 -0.90 6.33 -2.65
CA ILE A 88 -1.44 7.50 -1.95
C ILE A 88 -2.96 7.41 -1.99
N ALA A 89 -3.58 7.38 -0.81
CA ALA A 89 -5.01 7.33 -0.60
C ALA A 89 -5.48 8.53 0.23
N SER A 90 -6.79 8.79 0.23
CA SER A 90 -7.40 9.92 0.96
C SER A 90 -7.76 9.52 2.39
N ASN A 91 -7.37 10.35 3.36
CA ASN A 91 -7.87 10.32 4.74
C ASN A 91 -8.56 11.64 5.09
N SER A 92 -9.51 12.04 4.24
CA SER A 92 -10.31 13.27 4.30
C SER A 92 -9.50 14.58 4.24
N ILE A 93 -10.25 15.68 4.13
CA ILE A 93 -9.69 17.05 4.22
C ILE A 93 -9.75 17.55 5.66
N THR A 94 -10.81 17.18 6.39
CA THR A 94 -11.20 17.65 7.72
C THR A 94 -11.60 16.47 8.59
#